data_AF-A0A5N8V9E0-F1
#
_entry.id   AF-A0A5N8V9E0-F1
#
_cell.length_a   1.000
_cell.length_b   1.000
_cell.length_c   1.000
_cell.angle_alpha   90.00
_cell.angle_beta   90.00
_cell.angle_gamma   90.00
#
_symmetry.space_group_name_H-M   'P 1'
#
loop_
_entity.id
_entity.type
_entity.pdbx_description
1 polymer ?
#
loop_
_entity_poly.entity_id
_entity_poly.type
_entity_poly.pdbx_seq_one_letter_code
_entity_poly.pdbx_strand_id
1 'polypeptide(L)'
;MDALLAGYTAQRPLSDAEAHALPLMLTLVNAEYALTEMDYFHGITRSPANTALARAYYTEHTAWFTTTQGHALLQHLHRRLGV
;
A
#
# COMPACT_ATOMS: atom_id res chain seq x y z
N MET A 1 -1.63 4.75 10.63
CA MET A 1 -2.65 4.95 9.58
C MET A 1 -3.65 6.04 9.95
N ASP A 2 -4.23 6.04 11.15
CA ASP A 2 -5.27 7.02 11.52
C ASP A 2 -4.84 8.48 11.41
N ALA A 3 -3.63 8.82 11.87
CA ALA A 3 -3.11 10.18 11.75
C ALA A 3 -2.95 10.63 10.30
N LEU A 4 -2.51 9.74 9.41
CA LEU A 4 -2.39 10.03 7.97
C LEU A 4 -3.77 10.26 7.36
N LEU A 5 -4.73 9.35 7.61
CA LEU A 5 -6.09 9.50 7.12
C LEU A 5 -6.70 10.82 7.61
N ALA A 6 -6.61 11.11 8.91
CA ALA A 6 -7.13 12.34 9.48
C ALA A 6 -6.51 13.58 8.82
N GLY A 7 -5.19 13.60 8.63
CA GLY A 7 -4.49 14.71 7.98
C GLY A 7 -4.94 14.93 6.53
N TYR A 8 -4.99 13.86 5.72
CA TYR A 8 -5.43 13.97 4.32
C TYR A 8 -6.91 14.33 4.20
N THR A 9 -7.78 13.70 4.99
CA THR A 9 -9.23 13.96 4.93
C THR A 9 -9.61 15.33 5.48
N ALA A 10 -8.80 15.92 6.35
CA ALA A 10 -8.99 17.30 6.82
C ALA A 10 -8.76 18.32 5.69
N GLN A 11 -7.87 18.01 4.74
CA GLN A 11 -7.62 18.87 3.57
C GLN A 11 -8.62 18.60 2.44
N ARG A 12 -8.90 17.31 2.17
CA ARG A 12 -9.87 16.88 1.17
C ARG A 12 -10.65 15.66 1.67
N PRO A 13 -11.94 15.82 2.04
CA PRO A 13 -12.80 14.69 2.35
C PRO A 13 -12.84 13.68 1.21
N LEU A 14 -12.90 12.40 1.55
CA LEU A 14 -13.10 11.33 0.57
C LEU A 14 -14.58 11.29 0.18
N SER A 15 -14.86 11.07 -1.10
CA SER A 15 -16.16 10.59 -1.54
C SER A 15 -16.40 9.16 -1.06
N ASP A 16 -17.66 8.71 -1.07
CA ASP A 16 -18.01 7.34 -0.70
C ASP A 16 -17.27 6.31 -1.56
N ALA A 17 -17.16 6.56 -2.87
CA ALA A 17 -16.45 5.68 -3.79
C ALA A 17 -14.96 5.55 -3.41
N GLU A 18 -14.31 6.66 -3.05
CA GLU A 18 -12.91 6.66 -2.63
C GLU A 18 -12.73 5.98 -1.27
N ALA A 19 -13.66 6.17 -0.34
CA ALA A 19 -13.66 5.52 0.97
C ALA A 19 -13.74 3.99 0.83
N HIS A 20 -14.62 3.49 -0.05
CA HIS A 20 -14.72 2.04 -0.35
C HIS A 20 -13.49 1.51 -1.08
N ALA A 21 -12.91 2.29 -1.99
CA ALA A 21 -11.75 1.87 -2.77
C ALA A 21 -10.46 1.85 -1.95
N LEU A 22 -10.28 2.75 -0.97
CA LEU A 22 -8.99 2.97 -0.32
C LEU A 22 -8.38 1.70 0.33
N PRO A 23 -9.13 0.89 1.12
CA PRO A 23 -8.56 -0.33 1.69
C PRO A 23 -8.12 -1.34 0.62
N LEU A 24 -8.89 -1.47 -0.47
CA LEU A 24 -8.58 -2.38 -1.59
C LEU A 24 -7.35 -1.89 -2.36
N MET A 25 -7.31 -0.58 -2.63
CA MET A 25 -6.22 0.06 -3.33
C MET A 25 -4.92 -0.01 -2.54
N LEU A 26 -4.95 -0.01 -1.21
CA LEU A 26 -3.76 -0.05 -0.38
C LEU A 26 -2.85 -1.24 -0.70
N THR A 27 -3.42 -2.43 -0.93
CA THR A 27 -2.61 -3.60 -1.32
C THR A 27 -2.05 -3.44 -2.73
N LEU A 28 -2.86 -2.98 -3.68
CA LEU A 28 -2.46 -2.83 -5.07
C LEU A 28 -1.36 -1.78 -5.27
N VAL A 29 -1.45 -0.63 -4.58
CA VAL A 29 -0.44 0.44 -4.71
C VAL A 29 0.93 0.01 -4.17
N ASN A 30 0.96 -0.82 -3.13
CA ASN A 30 2.24 -1.35 -2.61
C ASN A 30 2.87 -2.36 -3.58
N ALA A 31 2.05 -3.16 -4.28
CA ALA A 31 2.53 -4.06 -5.33
C ALA A 31 3.09 -3.28 -6.53
N GLU A 32 2.35 -2.27 -7.01
CA GLU A 32 2.76 -1.45 -8.15
C GLU A 32 4.01 -0.61 -7.84
N TYR A 33 4.07 0.03 -6.66
CA TYR A 33 5.27 0.71 -6.18
C TYR A 33 6.51 -0.17 -6.25
N ALA A 34 6.41 -1.42 -5.77
CA ALA A 34 7.54 -2.33 -5.75
C ALA A 34 8.03 -2.72 -7.15
N LEU A 35 7.11 -2.83 -8.12
CA LEU A 35 7.46 -3.09 -9.52
C LEU A 35 8.19 -1.89 -10.13
N THR A 36 7.69 -0.67 -9.91
CA THR A 36 8.31 0.57 -10.38
C THR A 36 9.71 0.76 -9.78
N GLU A 37 9.87 0.55 -8.48
CA GLU A 37 11.18 0.60 -7.82
C GLU A 37 12.13 -0.49 -8.33
N MET A 38 11.64 -1.70 -8.59
CA MET A 38 12.46 -2.78 -9.14
C MET A 38 12.99 -2.43 -10.53
N ASP A 39 12.16 -1.88 -11.42
CA ASP A 39 12.59 -1.42 -12.75
C ASP A 39 13.61 -0.27 -12.65
N TYR A 40 13.34 0.70 -11.78
CA TYR A 40 14.27 1.81 -11.52
C TYR A 40 15.62 1.32 -10.98
N PHE A 41 15.62 0.42 -9.99
CA PHE A 41 16.84 -0.10 -9.41
C PHE A 41 17.63 -0.95 -10.36
N HIS A 42 16.95 -1.75 -11.17
CA HIS A 42 17.59 -2.61 -12.16
C HIS A 42 18.14 -1.79 -13.34
N GLY A 43 17.30 -0.97 -13.96
CA GLY A 43 17.61 -0.29 -15.21
C GLY A 43 18.42 0.99 -15.05
N ILE A 44 18.05 1.85 -14.09
CA ILE A 44 18.63 3.18 -13.94
C ILE A 44 19.84 3.14 -13.02
N THR A 45 19.64 2.74 -11.76
CA THR A 45 20.73 2.75 -10.77
C THR A 45 21.67 1.56 -10.90
N ARG A 46 21.22 0.51 -11.61
CA ARG A 46 21.93 -0.77 -11.77
C ARG A 46 22.39 -1.37 -10.45
N SER A 47 21.56 -1.26 -9.41
CA SER A 47 21.85 -1.78 -8.07
C SER A 47 21.23 -3.18 -7.89
N PRO A 48 22.02 -4.26 -7.88
CA PRO A 48 21.49 -5.61 -7.70
C PRO A 48 20.89 -5.79 -6.30
N ALA A 49 21.48 -5.15 -5.28
CA ALA A 49 20.99 -5.19 -3.91
C ALA A 49 19.60 -4.55 -3.79
N ASN A 50 19.41 -3.35 -4.37
CA ASN A 50 18.11 -2.67 -4.31
C ASN A 50 17.07 -3.37 -5.18
N THR A 51 17.46 -3.92 -6.33
CA THR A 51 16.57 -4.73 -7.17
C THR A 51 16.05 -5.95 -6.40
N ALA A 52 16.95 -6.66 -5.70
CA ALA A 52 16.59 -7.81 -4.88
C ALA A 52 15.66 -7.40 -3.71
N LEU A 53 15.92 -6.25 -3.09
CA LEU A 53 15.07 -5.71 -2.02
C LEU A 53 13.67 -5.35 -2.54
N ALA A 54 13.55 -4.66 -3.67
CA ALA A 54 12.25 -4.32 -4.27
C ALA A 54 11.47 -5.58 -4.67
N ARG A 55 12.15 -6.61 -5.20
CA ARG A 55 11.52 -7.91 -5.47
C ARG A 55 11.04 -8.60 -4.19
N ALA A 56 11.85 -8.62 -3.13
CA ALA A 56 11.45 -9.19 -1.86
C ALA A 56 10.25 -8.44 -1.27
N TYR A 57 10.25 -7.11 -1.34
CA TYR A 57 9.11 -6.30 -0.94
C TYR A 57 7.86 -6.66 -1.76
N TYR A 58 7.98 -6.78 -3.09
CA TYR A 58 6.85 -7.16 -3.96
C TYR A 58 6.24 -8.49 -3.53
N THR A 59 7.03 -9.50 -3.16
CA THR A 59 6.49 -10.81 -2.77
C THR A 59 6.05 -10.86 -1.30
N GLU A 60 6.89 -10.40 -0.38
CA GLU A 60 6.69 -10.58 1.05
C GLU A 60 5.71 -9.54 1.62
N HIS A 61 5.83 -8.28 1.21
CA HIS A 61 4.95 -7.23 1.72
C HIS A 61 3.54 -7.35 1.15
N THR A 62 3.39 -7.79 -0.10
CA THR A 62 2.04 -8.06 -0.65
C THR A 62 1.42 -9.29 0.03
N ALA A 63 2.19 -10.35 0.28
CA ALA A 63 1.73 -11.51 1.04
C ALA A 63 1.38 -11.16 2.50
N TRP A 64 2.02 -10.13 3.09
CA TRP A 64 1.68 -9.69 4.44
C TRP A 64 0.20 -9.28 4.57
N PHE A 65 -0.41 -8.71 3.51
CA PHE A 65 -1.84 -8.35 3.52
C PHE A 65 -2.76 -9.57 3.68
N THR A 66 -2.30 -10.78 3.36
CA THR A 66 -3.07 -12.03 3.54
C THR A 66 -2.89 -12.66 4.92
N THR A 67 -2.10 -12.04 5.80
CA THR A 67 -1.92 -12.49 7.20
C THR A 67 -3.02 -11.95 8.11
N THR A 68 -3.13 -12.47 9.33
CA THR A 68 -4.06 -11.94 10.34
C THR A 68 -3.88 -10.44 10.59
N GLN A 69 -2.63 -9.97 10.64
CA GLN A 69 -2.35 -8.54 10.90
C GLN A 69 -2.68 -7.68 9.68
N GLY A 70 -2.42 -8.18 8.47
CA GLY A 70 -2.83 -7.54 7.22
C GLY A 70 -4.34 -7.36 7.15
N HIS A 71 -5.10 -8.44 7.39
CA HIS A 71 -6.56 -8.38 7.45
C HIS A 71 -7.06 -7.45 8.57
N ALA A 72 -6.42 -7.46 9.75
CA ALA A 72 -6.80 -6.57 10.84
C ALA A 72 -6.64 -5.09 10.48
N LEU A 73 -5.55 -4.74 9.77
CA LEU A 73 -5.35 -3.39 9.25
C LEU A 73 -6.43 -3.02 8.22
N LEU A 74 -6.69 -3.89 7.25
CA LEU A 74 -7.71 -3.62 6.23
C LEU A 74 -9.09 -3.43 6.87
N GLN A 75 -9.49 -4.30 7.79
CA GLN A 75 -10.75 -4.16 8.52
C GLN A 75 -10.81 -2.88 9.36
N HIS A 76 -9.68 -2.46 9.95
CA HIS A 76 -9.61 -1.19 10.68
C HIS A 76 -9.89 0.00 9.75
N LEU A 77 -9.34 -0.01 8.53
CA LEU A 77 -9.58 1.04 7.54
C LEU A 77 -11.06 1.07 7.10
N HIS A 78 -11.66 -0.09 6.82
CA HIS A 78 -13.10 -0.19 6.51
C HIS A 78 -13.95 0.45 7.62
N ARG A 79 -13.76 0.02 8.88
CA ARG A 79 -14.47 0.59 10.04
C ARG A 79 -14.23 2.09 10.19
N ARG A 80 -13.00 2.56 10.00
CA ARG A 80 -12.64 3.98 10.16
C ARG A 80 -13.29 4.88 9.10
N LEU A 81 -13.52 4.34 7.91
CA LEU A 81 -14.10 5.04 6.77
C LEU A 81 -15.62 4.87 6.68
N GLY A 82 -16.22 3.99 7.48
CA GLY A 82 -17.67 3.74 7.50
C GLY A 82 -18.14 2.90 6.32
N VAL A 83 -17.26 2.03 5.79
CA VAL A 83 -17.48 1.17 4.62
C VAL A 83 -17.29 -0.31 4.95
#